data_AF-A0A356SZH4-F1
#
_entry.id   AF-A0A356SZH4-F1
#
_cell.length_a   1.000
_cell.length_b   1.000
_cell.length_c   1.000
_cell.angle_alpha   90.00
_cell.angle_beta   90.00
_cell.angle_gamma   90.00
#
_symmetry.space_group_name_H-M   'P 1'
#
loop_
_entity.id
_entity.type
_entity.pdbx_description
1 polymer ?
#
loop_
_entity_poly.entity_id
_entity_poly.type
_entity_poly.pdbx_seq_one_letter_code
_entity_poly.pdbx_strand_id
1 'polypeptide(L)'
;MARSRKTSKTKGGGRGSKEAIAKRRAARQLNQLFSDGGTRGRGLDGRTEKRRKRLLEELKKGKKGKPLKAIEVLSHTHELP
;
A
#
# COMPACT_ATOMS: atom_id res chain seq x y z
N MET A 1 25.19 -35.68 19.95
CA MET A 1 26.33 -35.05 19.24
C MET A 1 25.81 -34.23 18.06
N ALA A 2 25.50 -32.94 18.25
CA ALA A 2 24.99 -32.08 17.19
C ALA A 2 26.16 -31.37 16.47
N ARG A 3 26.40 -31.70 15.19
CA ARG A 3 27.39 -31.02 14.34
C ARG A 3 26.84 -29.66 13.92
N SER A 4 27.42 -28.57 14.43
CA SER A 4 27.13 -27.22 13.95
C SER A 4 27.73 -27.03 12.55
N ARG A 5 26.88 -26.78 11.55
CA ARG A 5 27.33 -26.39 10.22
C ARG A 5 27.73 -24.91 10.28
N LYS A 6 29.03 -24.63 10.36
CA LYS A 6 29.59 -23.30 10.13
C LYS A 6 29.25 -22.85 8.71
N THR A 7 28.35 -21.89 8.57
CA THR A 7 28.16 -21.18 7.30
C THR A 7 29.31 -20.19 7.14
N SER A 8 30.23 -20.49 6.21
CA SER A 8 31.26 -19.54 5.80
C SER A 8 30.59 -18.36 5.10
N LYS A 9 30.35 -17.29 5.86
CA LYS A 9 29.91 -16.01 5.32
C LYS A 9 31.07 -15.44 4.48
N THR A 10 31.05 -15.73 3.19
CA THR A 10 31.93 -15.10 2.22
C THR A 10 31.71 -13.59 2.32
N LYS A 11 32.74 -12.87 2.76
CA LYS A 11 32.81 -11.41 2.72
C LYS A 11 33.00 -10.96 1.25
N GLY A 12 31.97 -11.16 0.43
CA GLY A 12 31.83 -10.56 -0.89
C GLY A 12 31.06 -9.25 -0.75
N GLY A 13 31.72 -8.22 -0.22
CA GLY A 13 31.20 -6.86 -0.21
C GLY A 13 31.09 -6.34 -1.65
N GLY A 14 29.95 -6.54 -2.28
CA GLY A 14 29.71 -6.05 -3.62
C GLY A 14 28.22 -6.11 -3.90
N ARG A 15 27.57 -4.95 -3.95
CA ARG A 15 26.34 -4.81 -4.73
C ARG A 15 26.68 -5.46 -6.08
N GLY A 16 26.03 -6.59 -6.43
CA GLY A 16 26.46 -7.47 -7.53
C GLY A 16 26.82 -6.73 -8.82
N SER A 17 27.51 -7.38 -9.76
CA SER A 17 28.03 -6.76 -11.00
C SER A 17 27.10 -5.69 -11.61
N LYS A 18 27.66 -4.64 -12.23
CA LYS A 18 26.87 -3.52 -12.80
C LYS A 18 25.71 -4.02 -13.67
N GLU A 19 25.96 -5.09 -14.43
CA GLU A 19 24.95 -5.79 -15.23
C GLU A 19 23.85 -6.44 -14.39
N ALA A 20 24.17 -7.12 -13.30
CA ALA A 20 23.18 -7.70 -12.40
C ALA A 20 22.31 -6.64 -11.71
N ILE A 21 22.85 -5.45 -11.45
CA ILE A 21 22.07 -4.31 -10.97
C ILE A 21 21.15 -3.78 -12.08
N ALA A 22 21.66 -3.61 -13.30
CA ALA A 22 20.89 -3.16 -14.45
C ALA A 22 19.74 -4.11 -14.78
N LYS A 23 19.99 -5.42 -14.82
CA LYS A 23 18.98 -6.47 -15.02
C LYS A 23 17.89 -6.43 -13.95
N ARG A 24 18.27 -6.27 -12.67
CA ARG A 24 17.29 -6.12 -11.58
C ARG A 24 16.48 -4.84 -11.70
N ARG A 25 17.09 -3.72 -12.10
CA ARG A 25 16.39 -2.45 -12.31
C ARG A 25 15.38 -2.56 -13.46
N ALA A 26 15.80 -3.12 -14.59
CA ALA A 26 14.94 -3.35 -15.75
C ALA A 26 13.78 -4.30 -15.42
N ALA A 27 14.04 -5.39 -14.70
CA ALA A 27 12.99 -6.31 -14.26
C ALA A 27 11.96 -5.64 -13.35
N ARG A 28 12.40 -4.78 -12.40
CA ARG A 28 11.49 -4.00 -11.56
C ARG A 28 10.65 -3.03 -12.37
N GLN A 29 11.23 -2.33 -13.34
CA GLN A 29 10.51 -1.41 -14.21
C GLN A 29 9.49 -2.13 -15.09
N LEU A 30 9.85 -3.27 -15.68
CA LEU A 30 8.89 -4.08 -16.45
C LEU A 30 7.79 -4.63 -15.55
N ASN A 31 8.13 -5.16 -14.38
CA ASN A 31 7.13 -5.63 -13.43
C ASN A 31 6.22 -4.50 -12.98
N GLN A 32 6.73 -3.28 -12.82
CA GLN A 32 5.91 -2.11 -12.54
C GLN A 32 4.97 -1.83 -13.72
N LEU A 33 5.47 -1.77 -14.96
CA LEU A 33 4.65 -1.52 -16.15
C LEU A 33 3.58 -2.58 -16.38
N PHE A 34 3.89 -3.86 -16.16
CA PHE A 34 2.96 -4.98 -16.35
C PHE A 34 2.02 -5.19 -15.16
N SER A 35 2.46 -4.85 -13.94
CA SER A 35 1.56 -4.82 -12.76
C SER A 35 0.64 -3.59 -12.81
N ASP A 36 1.11 -2.47 -13.35
CA ASP A 36 0.35 -1.22 -13.53
C ASP A 36 -0.57 -1.25 -14.77
N GLY A 37 -0.56 -2.34 -15.55
CA GLY A 37 -1.51 -2.65 -16.62
C GLY A 37 -2.97 -2.78 -16.15
N GLY A 38 -3.24 -2.52 -14.88
CA GLY A 38 -4.59 -2.51 -14.32
C GLY A 38 -4.91 -1.35 -13.38
N THR A 39 -4.08 -0.30 -13.21
CA THR A 39 -4.47 0.96 -12.53
C THR A 39 -3.35 1.99 -12.48
N ARG A 40 -3.31 2.88 -13.47
CA ARG A 40 -2.77 4.23 -13.25
C ARG A 40 -3.56 4.88 -12.10
N GLY A 41 -2.92 5.09 -10.94
CA GLY A 41 -3.42 5.99 -9.89
C GLY A 41 -4.13 5.38 -8.67
N ARG A 42 -4.13 4.05 -8.47
CA ARG A 42 -4.90 3.41 -7.37
C ARG A 42 -4.05 2.79 -6.25
N GLY A 43 -2.73 2.91 -6.33
CA GLY A 43 -1.81 2.48 -5.29
C GLY A 43 -1.35 3.69 -4.47
N LEU A 44 -2.04 3.95 -3.36
CA LEU A 44 -1.58 4.60 -2.11
C LEU A 44 -2.74 5.16 -1.28
N ASP A 45 -3.99 5.06 -1.74
CA ASP A 45 -5.10 5.70 -1.05
C ASP A 45 -5.92 4.78 -0.13
N GLY A 46 -5.24 3.89 0.59
CA GLY A 46 -5.88 3.07 1.62
C GLY A 46 -6.49 3.91 2.75
N ARG A 47 -5.95 5.12 2.99
CA ARG A 47 -6.52 6.10 3.93
C ARG A 47 -7.73 6.81 3.32
N THR A 48 -7.61 7.24 2.06
CA THR A 48 -8.65 7.63 1.10
C THR A 48 -9.94 6.84 1.23
N GLU A 49 -9.84 5.60 0.78
CA GLU A 49 -10.95 4.68 0.65
C GLU A 49 -11.50 4.26 2.02
N LYS A 50 -10.62 4.08 3.03
CA LYS A 50 -11.05 3.74 4.39
C LYS A 50 -11.82 4.90 5.03
N ARG A 51 -11.38 6.15 4.84
CA ARG A 51 -12.10 7.34 5.28
C ARG A 51 -13.45 7.43 4.58
N ARG A 52 -13.50 7.24 3.26
CA ARG A 52 -14.73 7.27 2.47
C ARG A 52 -15.74 6.22 2.95
N LYS A 53 -15.30 4.97 3.13
CA LYS A 53 -16.14 3.88 3.67
C LYS A 53 -16.68 4.20 5.06
N ARG A 54 -15.83 4.74 5.94
CA ARG A 54 -16.25 5.16 7.29
C ARG A 54 -17.28 6.29 7.24
N LEU A 55 -17.08 7.32 6.42
CA LEU A 55 -18.03 8.44 6.28
C LEU A 55 -19.39 7.95 5.76
N LEU A 56 -19.40 7.02 4.79
CA LEU A 56 -20.64 6.41 4.29
C LEU A 56 -21.37 5.57 5.34
N GLU A 57 -20.63 4.78 6.13
CA GLU A 57 -21.22 4.01 7.24
C GLU A 57 -21.79 4.94 8.33
N GLU A 58 -21.08 6.02 8.65
CA GLU A 58 -21.55 7.02 9.59
C GLU A 58 -22.82 7.70 9.08
N LEU A 59 -22.90 8.08 7.79
CA LEU A 59 -24.12 8.65 7.19
C LEU A 59 -25.32 7.71 7.25
N LYS A 60 -25.12 6.40 7.08
CA LYS A 60 -26.21 5.41 7.09
C LYS A 60 -26.67 5.04 8.50
N LYS A 61 -25.73 4.78 9.43
CA LYS A 61 -26.01 4.20 10.75
C LYS A 61 -25.91 5.22 11.88
N GLY A 62 -25.43 6.42 11.58
CA GLY A 62 -25.09 7.42 12.58
C GLY A 62 -23.77 7.11 13.29
N LYS A 63 -23.36 8.01 14.17
CA LYS A 63 -22.11 7.91 14.92
C LYS A 63 -22.38 7.34 16.30
N LYS A 64 -21.72 6.23 16.65
CA LYS A 64 -21.87 5.54 17.95
C LYS A 64 -23.33 5.20 18.29
N GLY A 65 -24.11 4.76 17.31
CA GLY A 65 -25.52 4.35 17.52
C GLY A 65 -26.50 5.51 17.71
N LYS A 66 -26.06 6.76 17.52
CA LYS A 66 -26.94 7.94 17.49
C LYS A 66 -27.03 8.49 16.07
N PRO A 67 -28.20 8.96 15.62
CA PRO A 67 -28.33 9.63 14.33
C PRO A 67 -27.42 10.85 14.28
N LEU A 68 -26.80 11.09 13.12
CA LEU A 68 -25.94 12.26 12.90
C LEU A 68 -26.75 13.56 12.98
N LYS A 69 -26.12 14.61 13.49
CA LYS A 69 -26.71 15.96 13.40
C LYS A 69 -26.72 16.43 11.95
N ALA A 70 -27.66 17.30 11.58
CA ALA A 70 -27.75 17.84 10.22
C ALA A 70 -26.44 18.50 9.74
N ILE A 71 -25.74 19.21 10.63
CA ILE A 71 -24.43 19.81 10.34
C ILE A 71 -23.37 18.75 10.04
N GLU A 72 -23.40 17.62 10.76
CA GLU A 72 -22.45 16.53 10.55
C GLU A 72 -22.75 15.81 9.23
N VAL A 73 -24.02 15.64 8.85
CA VAL A 73 -24.41 15.11 7.53
C VAL A 73 -23.87 16.00 6.40
N LEU A 74 -24.01 17.32 6.51
CA LEU A 74 -23.48 18.27 5.52
C LEU A 74 -21.95 18.23 5.45
N SER A 75 -21.27 18.13 6.59
CA SER A 75 -19.80 17.99 6.64
C SER A 75 -19.34 16.70 5.98
N HIS A 76 -19.96 15.57 6.31
CA HIS A 76 -19.59 14.26 5.78
C HIS A 76 -19.83 14.14 4.27
N THR A 77 -20.89 14.77 3.76
CA THR A 77 -21.20 14.80 2.31
C THR A 77 -20.22 15.67 1.54
N HIS A 78 -19.81 16.83 2.09
CA HIS A 78 -18.77 17.66 1.47
C HIS A 78 -17.38 17.00 1.51
N GLU A 79 -17.12 16.14 2.49
CA GLU A 79 -15.87 15.37 2.61
C GLU A 79 -15.81 14.11 1.71
N LEU A 80 -16.91 13.76 1.04
CA LEU A 80 -16.94 12.67 0.07
C LEU A 80 -16.57 13.22 -1.33
N PRO A 81 -15.35 12.95 -1.84
CA PRO A 81 -15.03 13.18 -3.25
C PRO A 81 -15.70 12.15 -4.17
#